data_AF-A3K6H9-F1
#
_entry.id   AF-A3K6H9-F1
#
_cell.length_a   1.000
_cell.length_b   1.000
_cell.length_c   1.000
_cell.angle_alpha   90.00
_cell.angle_beta   90.00
_cell.angle_gamma   90.00
#
_symmetry.space_group_name_H-M   'P 1'
#
loop_
_entity.id
_entity.type
_entity.pdbx_description
1 polymer ?
#
loop_
_entity_poly.entity_id
_entity_poly.type
_entity_poly.pdbx_seq_one_letter_code
_entity_poly.pdbx_strand_id
1 'polypeptide(L)' 'MPVTSFAMIVCSAVCAAVLAVWALSSWGILPVLPIFLILVLIARWAMAPVPYDDSTSS' A
#
# COMPACT_ATOMS: atom_id res chain seq x y z
N MET A 1 -16.04 -8.16 -7.57
CA MET A 1 -16.65 -7.30 -8.61
C MET A 1 -15.86 -6.00 -8.68
N PRO A 2 -15.66 -5.39 -9.87
CA PRO A 2 -14.75 -4.24 -10.03
C PRO A 2 -15.10 -3.05 -9.11
N VAL A 3 -16.40 -2.85 -8.83
CA VAL A 3 -16.88 -1.77 -7.94
C VAL A 3 -16.44 -1.97 -6.48
N THR A 4 -16.48 -3.20 -5.96
CA THR A 4 -16.07 -3.47 -4.57
C THR A 4 -14.56 -3.36 -4.38
N SER A 5 -13.77 -3.72 -5.40
CA SER A 5 -12.31 -3.54 -5.38
C SER A 5 -11.92 -2.06 -5.43
N PHE A 6 -12.59 -1.26 -6.27
CA PHE A 6 -12.38 0.18 -6.33
C PHE A 6 -12.70 0.86 -4.99
N ALA A 7 -13.86 0.56 -4.38
CA ALA A 7 -14.25 1.12 -3.09
C ALA A 7 -13.26 0.76 -1.97
N MET A 8 -12.75 -0.48 -1.95
CA MET A 8 -11.74 -0.92 -0.98
C MET A 8 -10.42 -0.17 -1.14
N ILE A 9 -9.97 0.08 -2.37
CA ILE A 9 -8.76 0.85 -2.66
C ILE A 9 -8.91 2.30 -2.20
N VAL A 10 -10.04 2.94 -2.50
CA VAL A 10 -10.30 4.33 -2.07
C VAL A 10 -10.35 4.42 -0.55
N CYS A 11 -11.05 3.50 0.11
CA CYS A 11 -11.12 3.44 1.57
C CYS A 11 -9.73 3.26 2.20
N SER A 12 -8.95 2.31 1.67
CA SER A 12 -7.57 2.07 2.10
C SER A 12 -6.68 3.30 1.94
N ALA A 13 -6.77 4.00 0.80
CA ALA A 13 -6.02 5.22 0.54
C ALA A 13 -6.37 6.35 1.53
N VAL A 14 -7.66 6.54 1.84
CA VAL A 14 -8.10 7.53 2.83
C VAL A 14 -7.59 7.19 4.23
N CYS A 15 -7.72 5.93 4.65
CA CYS A 15 -7.19 5.47 5.94
C CYS A 15 -5.66 5.68 6.04
N ALA A 16 -4.92 5.38 4.97
CA ALA A 16 -3.48 5.61 4.92
C ALA A 16 -3.13 7.10 5.03
N ALA A 17 -3.89 7.98 4.37
CA ALA A 17 -3.69 9.43 4.46
C ALA A 17 -3.94 9.98 5.87
N VAL A 18 -5.02 9.53 6.53
CA VAL A 18 -5.34 9.93 7.91
C VAL A 18 -4.24 9.46 8.87
N LEU A 19 -3.77 8.21 8.73
CA LEU A 19 -2.66 7.69 9.53
C LEU A 19 -1.36 8.44 9.29
N ALA A 20 -1.08 8.86 8.05
CA ALA A 20 0.10 9.65 7.71
C ALA A 20 0.10 11.00 8.42
N VAL A 21 -1.03 11.72 8.34
CA VAL A 21 -1.19 13.03 8.98
C VAL A 21 -1.13 12.90 10.51
N TRP A 22 -1.77 11.86 11.07
CA TRP A 22 -1.71 11.59 12.50
C TRP A 22 -0.28 11.31 12.97
N ALA A 23 0.44 10.41 12.29
CA ALA A 23 1.82 10.09 12.61
C ALA A 23 2.75 11.32 12.52
N LEU A 24 2.58 12.13 11.47
CA LEU A 24 3.33 13.37 11.30
C LEU A 24 3.03 14.38 12.41
N SER A 25 1.77 14.50 12.80
CA SER A 25 1.34 15.41 13.89
C SER A 25 1.81 14.94 15.26
N SER A 26 1.92 13.63 15.51
CA SER A 26 2.33 13.09 16.81
C SER A 26 3.85 13.08 16.99
N TRP A 27 4.61 12.72 15.96
CA TRP A 27 6.05 12.43 16.09
C TRP A 27 6.96 13.33 15.24
N GLY A 28 6.40 14.19 14.39
CA GLY A 28 7.16 15.03 13.47
C GLY A 28 7.70 14.26 12.26
N ILE A 29 8.35 14.96 11.32
CA ILE A 29 8.66 14.40 10.00
C ILE A 29 9.86 13.45 9.98
N LEU A 30 10.85 13.69 10.83
CA LEU A 30 12.12 12.99 10.82
C LEU A 30 12.00 11.48 11.13
N PRO A 31 11.20 11.03 12.12
CA PRO A 31 10.97 9.59 12.35
C PRO A 31 9.93 8.96 11.41
N VAL A 32 9.01 9.74 10.86
CA VAL A 32 7.91 9.24 10.02
C VAL A 32 8.37 8.95 8.59
N LEU A 33 9.28 9.76 8.05
CA LEU A 33 9.83 9.60 6.70
C LEU A 33 10.40 8.20 6.41
N PRO A 34 11.31 7.61 7.21
CA PRO A 34 11.86 6.29 6.92
C PRO A 34 10.80 5.17 7.00
N ILE A 35 9.84 5.29 7.93
CA ILE A 35 8.76 4.31 8.08
C ILE A 35 7.88 4.30 6.82
N PHE A 36 7.50 5.48 6.33
CA PHE A 36 6.73 5.60 5.09
C PHE A 36 7.48 5.04 3.88
N LEU A 37 8.79 5.29 3.80
CA LEU A 37 9.65 4.75 2.74
C LEU A 37 9.62 3.22 2.72
N ILE A 38 9.76 2.58 3.87
CA ILE A 38 9.68 1.12 4.01
C ILE A 38 8.30 0.61 3.60
N LEU A 39 7.24 1.27 4.04
CA LEU A 39 5.86 0.87 3.76
C LEU A 39 5.53 0.97 2.26
N VAL A 40 5.96 2.05 1.60
CA VAL A 40 5.85 2.23 0.14
C VAL A 40 6.66 1.18 -0.60
N LEU A 41 7.87 0.86 -0.12
CA LEU A 41 8.70 -0.17 -0.73
C LEU A 41 7.99 -1.54 -0.65
N ILE A 42 7.48 -1.92 0.51
CA ILE A 42 6.71 -3.17 0.68
C ILE A 42 5.48 -3.18 -0.24
N ALA A 43 4.73 -2.07 -0.31
CA ALA A 43 3.60 -1.96 -1.21
C ALA A 43 4.00 -2.12 -2.68
N ARG A 44 5.12 -1.54 -3.10
CA ARG A 44 5.71 -1.70 -4.44
C ARG A 44 6.02 -3.17 -4.74
N TRP A 45 6.59 -3.89 -3.78
CA TRP A 45 6.87 -5.32 -3.89
C TRP A 45 5.60 -6.17 -3.93
N ALA A 46 4.60 -5.84 -3.11
CA ALA A 46 3.32 -6.53 -3.10
C ALA A 46 2.54 -6.36 -4.41
N MET A 47 2.75 -5.24 -5.11
CA MET A 47 2.21 -4.98 -6.45
C MET A 47 3.10 -5.55 -7.58
N ALA A 48 4.25 -6.15 -7.26
CA ALA A 48 5.07 -6.78 -8.29
C ALA A 48 4.28 -7.94 -8.93
N PRO A 49 4.28 -8.07 -10.27
CA PRO A 49 3.56 -9.13 -10.94
C PRO A 49 4.04 -10.49 -10.44
N VAL A 50 3.12 -11.27 -9.87
CA VAL A 50 3.39 -12.69 -9.59
C VAL A 50 3.42 -13.40 -10.95
N PRO A 51 4.50 -14.13 -11.29
CA PRO A 51 4.51 -14.93 -12.50
C PRO A 51 3.36 -15.95 -12.42
N TYR A 52 2.44 -15.85 -13.37
CA TYR A 52 1.32 -16.77 -13.49
C TYR A 52 1.89 -18.12 -13.94
N ASP A 53 1.78 -19.12 -13.08
CA ASP A 53 2.33 -20.46 -13.31
C ASP A 53 1.41 -21.23 -14.27
N ASP A 54 1.43 -20.87 -15.56
CA ASP A 54 0.89 -21.67 -16.65
C ASP A 54 1.88 -22.79 -17.02
N SER A 55 2.21 -23.65 -16.06
CA SER A 55 3.01 -24.86 -16.28
C SER A 55 2.15 -26.11 -16.33
N THR A 56 1.00 -26.07 -17.01
CA THR A 56 0.24 -27.30 -17.33
C THR A 56 -0.58 -27.11 -18.60
N SER A 57 0.01 -27.42 -19.77
CA SER A 57 -0.61 -28.26 -20.83
C SER A 57 0.16 -28.15 -22.15
N SER A 58 1.05 -29.11 -22.41
CA SER A 58 1.33 -29.62 -23.76
C SER A 58 1.89 -31.04 -23.68
#